data_AF-A0A2D6YBJ5-F1
#
_entry.id   AF-A0A2D6YBJ5-F1
#
_cell.length_a   1.000
_cell.length_b   1.000
_cell.length_c   1.000
_cell.angle_alpha   90.00
_cell.angle_beta   90.00
_cell.angle_gamma   90.00
#
_symmetry.space_group_name_H-M   'P 1'
#
loop_
_entity.id
_entity.type
_entity.pdbx_description
1 polymer ?
#
loop_
_entity_poly.entity_id
_entity_poly.type
_entity_poly.pdbx_seq_one_letter_code
_entity_poly.pdbx_strand_id
1 'polypeptide(L)'
;MLEFSCKLVKVPDLSPVSTQNSRKKLGKYHNSCFWDVPNFGSKRWVIGVYIDIEDKSVMSKYTVDEMVQGCVNFLNKPPPRKKYAKRDPKPLFGSLEMYKAKMVIKNGAKVLSALLITDQKKNRLLWGKGRNGQ
;
A
#
# COMPACT_ATOMS: atom_id res chain seq x y z
N MET A 1 -12.98 -1.74 -16.06
CA MET A 1 -12.12 -1.69 -14.86
C MET A 1 -10.72 -1.27 -15.30
N LEU A 2 -10.20 -0.16 -14.77
CA LEU A 2 -8.82 0.24 -15.03
C LEU A 2 -7.89 -0.60 -14.15
N GLU A 3 -6.80 -1.08 -14.74
CA GLU A 3 -5.76 -1.84 -14.05
C GLU A 3 -4.40 -1.45 -14.62
N PHE A 4 -3.48 -1.10 -13.73
CA PHE A 4 -2.13 -0.70 -14.09
C PHE A 4 -1.13 -1.62 -13.39
N SER A 5 -0.06 -1.99 -14.11
CA SER A 5 1.06 -2.70 -13.48
C SER A 5 1.79 -1.73 -12.56
N CYS A 6 1.69 -1.97 -11.25
CA CYS A 6 2.22 -1.06 -10.24
C CYS A 6 3.14 -1.79 -9.27
N LYS A 7 4.23 -1.12 -8.90
CA LYS A 7 5.23 -1.62 -7.96
C LYS A 7 5.25 -0.75 -6.71
N LEU A 8 5.21 -1.39 -5.54
CA LEU A 8 5.35 -0.68 -4.27
C LEU A 8 6.82 -0.37 -4.01
N VAL A 9 7.11 0.91 -3.81
CA VAL A 9 8.46 1.38 -3.54
C VAL A 9 8.86 0.98 -2.13
N LYS A 10 9.99 0.29 -2.02
CA LYS A 10 10.56 -0.12 -0.73
C LYS A 10 11.02 1.11 0.05
N VAL A 11 10.45 1.30 1.24
CA VAL A 11 10.80 2.37 2.17
C VAL A 11 11.69 1.87 3.32
N PRO A 12 12.77 2.59 3.67
CA PRO A 12 13.50 2.34 4.90
C PRO A 12 12.59 2.65 6.09
N ASP A 13 12.95 2.11 7.26
CA ASP A 13 12.29 2.53 8.49
C ASP A 13 12.71 3.98 8.79
N LEU A 14 11.74 4.89 8.87
CA LEU A 14 11.97 6.30 9.18
C LEU A 14 12.07 6.56 10.69
N SER A 15 12.28 5.53 11.51
CA SER A 15 12.57 5.75 12.93
C SER A 15 14.00 6.28 13.07
N PRO A 16 14.27 7.15 14.06
CA PRO A 16 15.59 7.74 14.26
C PRO A 16 16.71 6.72 14.56
N VAL A 17 16.35 5.45 14.78
CA VAL A 17 17.27 4.35 15.12
C VAL A 17 17.38 3.38 13.94
N SER A 18 17.76 3.86 12.75
CA SER A 18 18.05 2.96 11.61
C SER A 18 19.55 2.82 11.43
N THR A 19 20.15 1.92 12.22
CA THR A 19 21.51 1.39 12.02
C THR A 19 21.62 0.81 10.60
N GLN A 20 22.80 0.96 9.98
CA GLN A 20 23.17 0.74 8.57
C GLN A 20 22.81 -0.61 7.89
N ASN A 21 22.04 -1.50 8.52
CA ASN A 21 21.61 -2.79 7.98
C ASN A 21 20.11 -2.77 7.60
N SER A 22 19.72 -1.76 6.83
CA SER A 22 18.33 -1.29 6.71
C SER A 22 17.44 -2.24 5.91
N ARG A 23 16.75 -3.14 6.61
CA ARG A 23 15.57 -3.86 6.05
C ARG A 23 14.66 -2.81 5.40
N LYS A 24 14.18 -3.05 4.18
CA LYS A 24 13.21 -2.16 3.52
C LYS A 24 11.87 -2.88 3.41
N LYS A 25 10.79 -2.15 3.64
CA LYS A 25 9.42 -2.68 3.57
C LYS A 25 8.59 -1.92 2.55
N LEU A 26 7.43 -2.43 2.17
CA LEU A 26 6.62 -1.90 1.07
C LEU A 26 5.68 -0.76 1.49
N GLY A 27 5.66 -0.41 2.78
CA GLY A 27 4.84 0.66 3.33
C GLY A 27 4.88 0.68 4.85
N LYS A 28 4.04 1.51 5.46
CA LYS A 28 3.95 1.70 6.92
C LYS A 28 2.51 1.88 7.37
N TYR A 29 2.14 1.33 8.52
CA TYR A 29 0.85 1.64 9.16
C TYR A 29 0.84 3.10 9.62
N HIS A 30 -0.26 3.79 9.32
CA HIS A 30 -0.44 5.16 9.72
C HIS A 30 -0.89 5.23 11.19
N ASN A 31 -0.24 6.07 11.99
CA ASN A 31 -0.49 6.16 13.44
C ASN A 31 -1.58 7.18 13.83
N SER A 32 -1.98 8.06 12.90
CA SER A 32 -3.06 9.01 13.11
C SER A 32 -4.42 8.32 13.21
N CYS A 33 -5.40 9.06 13.74
CA CYS A 33 -6.77 8.59 13.86
C CYS A 33 -7.56 8.93 12.59
N PHE A 34 -8.15 7.92 11.95
CA PHE A 34 -9.02 8.05 10.78
C PHE A 34 -10.44 7.72 11.19
N TRP A 35 -11.07 8.64 11.92
CA TRP A 35 -12.40 8.44 12.53
C TRP A 35 -13.52 8.30 11.50
N ASP A 36 -13.30 8.79 10.29
CA ASP A 36 -14.21 8.69 9.15
C ASP A 36 -14.16 7.31 8.47
N VAL A 37 -13.15 6.48 8.77
CA VAL A 37 -13.07 5.12 8.24
C VAL A 37 -13.91 4.18 9.13
N PRO A 38 -14.96 3.53 8.59
CA PRO A 38 -15.82 2.66 9.38
C PRO A 38 -15.02 1.47 9.93
N ASN A 39 -15.24 1.12 11.20
CA ASN A 39 -14.51 0.04 11.87
C ASN A 39 -12.97 0.22 11.90
N PHE A 40 -12.49 1.46 11.81
CA PHE A 40 -11.07 1.76 12.01
C PHE A 40 -10.60 1.30 13.39
N GLY A 41 -9.45 0.63 13.43
CA GLY A 41 -8.83 0.15 14.65
C GLY A 41 -9.36 -1.19 15.17
N SER A 42 -10.42 -1.74 14.58
CA SER A 42 -10.95 -3.07 14.91
C SER A 42 -10.81 -4.06 13.75
N LYS A 43 -11.39 -3.72 12.60
CA LYS A 43 -11.37 -4.55 11.38
C LYS A 43 -10.60 -3.92 10.24
N ARG A 44 -10.40 -2.60 10.28
CA ARG A 44 -9.76 -1.82 9.21
C ARG A 44 -8.65 -0.94 9.77
N TRP A 45 -7.59 -0.77 8.99
CA TRP A 45 -6.44 0.08 9.32
C TRP A 45 -5.95 0.84 8.10
N VAL A 46 -5.31 1.98 8.30
CA VAL A 46 -4.76 2.79 7.21
C VAL A 46 -3.25 2.56 7.11
N ILE A 47 -2.77 2.39 5.88
CA ILE A 47 -1.36 2.21 5.54
C ILE A 47 -0.95 3.31 4.56
N GLY A 48 0.25 3.85 4.76
CA GLY A 48 0.91 4.73 3.81
C GLY A 48 1.85 3.94 2.93
N VAL A 49 1.67 4.06 1.61
CA VAL A 49 2.50 3.43 0.60
C VAL A 49 2.98 4.43 -0.43
N TYR A 50 4.06 4.07 -1.10
CA TYR A 50 4.54 4.77 -2.30
C TYR A 50 4.44 3.80 -3.47
N ILE A 51 3.77 4.22 -4.54
CA ILE A 51 3.49 3.42 -5.71
C ILE A 51 4.25 4.03 -6.90
N ASP A 52 4.99 3.19 -7.60
CA ASP A 52 5.63 3.47 -8.87
C ASP A 52 4.85 2.75 -9.97
N ILE A 53 4.45 3.51 -11.00
CA ILE A 53 3.75 2.97 -12.17
C ILE A 53 4.78 2.72 -13.25
N GLU A 54 4.83 1.48 -13.76
CA GLU A 54 5.81 1.11 -14.80
C GLU A 54 5.59 1.90 -16.10
N ASP A 55 4.33 2.05 -16.50
CA ASP A 55 3.96 2.87 -17.66
C ASP A 55 3.79 4.34 -17.26
N LYS A 56 4.82 5.14 -17.56
CA LYS A 56 4.79 6.59 -17.29
C LYS A 56 3.79 7.36 -18.14
N SER A 57 3.34 6.81 -19.26
CA SER A 57 2.35 7.43 -20.15
C SER A 57 1.00 7.59 -19.46
N VAL A 58 0.73 6.75 -18.45
CA VAL A 58 -0.48 6.81 -17.62
C VAL A 58 -0.51 8.10 -16.80
N MET A 59 0.64 8.62 -16.37
CA MET A 59 0.71 9.83 -15.53
C MET A 59 0.21 11.10 -16.22
N SER A 60 0.22 11.13 -17.56
CA SER A 60 -0.28 12.26 -18.34
C SER A 60 -1.73 12.10 -18.79
N LYS A 61 -2.30 10.89 -18.65
CA LYS A 61 -3.62 10.53 -19.19
C LYS A 61 -4.69 10.40 -18.12
N TYR A 62 -4.31 10.10 -16.88
CA TYR A 62 -5.24 9.80 -15.80
C TYR A 62 -4.99 10.68 -14.59
N THR A 63 -6.03 10.88 -13.80
CA THR A 63 -5.91 11.55 -12.51
C THR A 63 -5.18 10.67 -11.49
N VAL A 64 -4.64 11.29 -10.44
CA VAL A 64 -3.96 10.57 -9.34
C VAL A 64 -4.86 9.51 -8.71
N ASP A 65 -6.13 9.81 -8.59
CA ASP A 65 -7.15 8.94 -8.02
C ASP A 65 -7.36 7.68 -8.87
N GLU A 66 -7.61 7.85 -10.16
CA GLU A 66 -7.78 6.76 -11.13
C GLU A 66 -6.54 5.87 -11.22
N MET A 67 -5.36 6.48 -11.22
CA MET A 67 -4.09 5.76 -11.22
C MET A 67 -3.95 4.85 -10.00
N VAL A 68 -4.23 5.39 -8.80
CA VAL A 68 -4.12 4.63 -7.55
C VAL A 68 -5.19 3.56 -7.49
N GLN A 69 -6.42 3.84 -7.92
CA GLN A 69 -7.49 2.87 -7.99
C GLN A 69 -7.12 1.69 -8.91
N GLY A 70 -6.55 1.96 -10.08
CA GLY A 70 -6.04 0.93 -10.98
C GLY A 70 -4.91 0.11 -10.36
N CYS A 71 -4.00 0.74 -9.61
CA CYS A 71 -2.96 0.04 -8.86
C CYS A 71 -3.52 -0.81 -7.71
N VAL A 72 -4.53 -0.31 -6.98
CA VAL A 72 -5.19 -1.04 -5.89
C VAL A 72 -5.86 -2.31 -6.43
N ASN A 73 -6.55 -2.21 -7.58
CA ASN A 73 -7.14 -3.36 -8.24
C ASN A 73 -6.08 -4.42 -8.58
N PHE A 74 -4.92 -4.00 -9.12
CA PHE A 74 -3.80 -4.88 -9.39
C PHE A 74 -3.22 -5.52 -8.11
N LEU A 75 -2.99 -4.73 -7.06
CA LEU A 75 -2.42 -5.20 -5.78
C LEU A 75 -3.35 -6.11 -4.98
N ASN A 76 -4.67 -5.98 -5.19
CA ASN A 76 -5.68 -6.86 -4.63
C ASN A 76 -5.75 -8.22 -5.34
N LYS A 77 -5.08 -8.40 -6.49
CA LYS A 77 -5.02 -9.72 -7.12
C LYS A 77 -4.13 -10.65 -6.32
N PRO A 78 -4.60 -11.87 -6.01
CA PRO A 78 -3.75 -12.84 -5.36
C PRO A 78 -2.63 -13.30 -6.32
N PRO A 79 -1.42 -13.60 -5.80
CA PRO A 79 -0.35 -14.12 -6.63
C PRO A 79 -0.76 -15.45 -7.28
N PRO A 80 -0.18 -15.81 -8.43
CA PRO A 80 -0.51 -17.04 -9.14
C PRO A 80 -0.35 -18.25 -8.20
N ARG A 81 -1.36 -19.13 -8.22
CA ARG A 81 -1.40 -20.33 -7.37
C ARG A 81 -0.19 -21.21 -7.70
N LYS A 82 0.62 -21.55 -6.70
CA LYS A 82 1.68 -22.55 -6.86
C LYS A 82 1.04 -23.91 -7.16
N LYS A 83 1.60 -24.64 -8.14
CA LYS A 83 1.21 -26.02 -8.43
C LYS A 83 1.23 -26.81 -7.12
N TYR A 84 0.13 -27.53 -6.82
CA TYR A 84 -0.10 -28.30 -5.59
C TYR A 84 -0.44 -27.51 -4.31
N ALA A 85 -0.60 -26.18 -4.35
CA ALA A 85 -1.07 -25.44 -3.18
C ALA A 85 -2.52 -25.82 -2.83
N LYS A 86 -2.76 -26.30 -1.59
CA LYS A 86 -4.10 -26.67 -1.09
C LYS A 86 -4.99 -25.48 -0.71
N ARG A 87 -4.39 -24.30 -0.49
CA ARG A 87 -5.12 -23.08 -0.09
C ARG A 87 -5.15 -22.09 -1.24
N ASP A 88 -6.26 -21.38 -1.37
CA ASP A 88 -6.37 -20.27 -2.31
C ASP A 88 -5.38 -19.16 -1.94
N PRO A 89 -4.68 -18.60 -2.94
CA PRO A 89 -3.76 -17.51 -2.71
C PRO A 89 -4.56 -16.28 -2.22
N LYS A 90 -4.07 -15.66 -1.15
CA LYS A 90 -4.65 -14.41 -0.63
C LYS A 90 -3.88 -13.22 -1.18
N PRO A 91 -4.54 -12.06 -1.38
CA PRO A 91 -3.86 -10.83 -1.74
C PRO A 91 -2.77 -10.48 -0.71
N LEU A 92 -1.66 -9.91 -1.16
CA LEU A 92 -0.47 -9.68 -0.35
C LEU A 92 -0.72 -8.78 0.87
N PHE A 93 -1.67 -7.86 0.76
CA PHE A 93 -2.04 -6.90 1.80
C PHE A 93 -3.49 -7.05 2.26
N GLY A 94 -4.14 -8.16 1.91
CA GLY A 94 -5.58 -8.34 2.15
C GLY A 94 -6.42 -7.48 1.22
N SER A 95 -7.60 -7.05 1.69
CA SER A 95 -8.47 -6.16 0.92
C SER A 95 -7.98 -4.72 1.06
N LEU A 96 -7.44 -4.17 -0.03
CA LEU A 96 -7.05 -2.78 -0.12
C LEU A 96 -8.17 -1.93 -0.70
N GLU A 97 -8.47 -0.82 -0.03
CA GLU A 97 -9.34 0.24 -0.54
C GLU A 97 -8.55 1.55 -0.57
N MET A 98 -8.77 2.40 -1.57
CA MET A 98 -8.13 3.70 -1.61
C MET A 98 -8.79 4.64 -0.60
N TYR A 99 -7.97 5.35 0.19
CA TYR A 99 -8.44 6.40 1.10
C TYR A 99 -8.14 7.79 0.56
N LYS A 100 -6.86 8.05 0.24
CA LYS A 100 -6.40 9.35 -0.27
C LYS A 100 -5.10 9.16 -1.03
N ALA A 101 -4.90 9.92 -2.09
CA ALA A 101 -3.63 9.89 -2.81
C ALA A 101 -3.18 11.27 -3.27
N LYS A 102 -1.87 11.39 -3.51
CA LYS A 102 -1.22 12.56 -4.09
C LYS A 102 0.06 12.17 -4.83
N MET A 103 0.46 12.97 -5.80
CA MET A 103 1.76 12.82 -6.44
C MET A 103 2.85 13.49 -5.60
N VAL A 104 4.00 12.84 -5.46
CA VAL A 104 5.16 13.38 -4.73
C VAL A 104 6.46 13.08 -5.48
N ILE A 105 7.49 13.90 -5.26
CA ILE A 105 8.83 13.62 -5.76
C ILE A 105 9.61 12.97 -4.62
N LYS A 106 10.17 11.78 -4.87
CA LYS A 106 10.98 11.05 -3.90
C LYS A 106 12.26 10.58 -4.58
N ASN A 107 13.41 10.95 -4.03
CA ASN A 107 14.73 10.66 -4.61
C ASN A 107 14.83 11.08 -6.10
N GLY A 108 14.23 12.22 -6.47
CA GLY A 108 14.23 12.72 -7.86
C GLY A 108 13.23 12.04 -8.81
N ALA A 109 12.51 11.02 -8.37
CA ALA A 109 11.47 10.35 -9.16
C ALA A 109 10.06 10.79 -8.73
N LYS A 110 9.17 11.04 -9.71
CA LYS A 110 7.73 11.22 -9.45
C LYS A 110 7.12 9.87 -9.09
N VAL A 111 6.54 9.79 -7.89
CA VAL A 111 5.86 8.60 -7.38
C VAL A 111 4.51 9.00 -6.79
N LEU A 112 3.60 8.03 -6.71
CA LEU A 112 2.30 8.22 -6.06
C LEU A 112 2.44 7.92 -4.57
N SER A 113 2.08 8.87 -3.72
CA SER A 113 1.91 8.63 -2.28
C SER A 113 0.43 8.37 -2.03
N ALA A 114 0.11 7.17 -1.56
CA ALA A 114 -1.26 6.76 -1.28
C ALA A 114 -1.41 6.34 0.18
N LEU A 115 -2.53 6.75 0.76
CA LEU A 115 -3.11 6.15 1.95
C LEU A 115 -4.15 5.14 1.49
N LEU A 116 -3.97 3.89 1.91
CA LEU A 116 -4.85 2.78 1.60
C LEU A 116 -5.42 2.22 2.90
N ILE A 117 -6.65 1.74 2.86
CA ILE A 117 -7.27 0.98 3.94
C ILE A 117 -6.96 -0.50 3.70
N THR A 118 -6.61 -1.23 4.76
CA THR A 118 -6.40 -2.68 4.76
C THR A 118 -7.23 -3.33 5.85
N ASP A 119 -7.69 -4.55 5.61
CA ASP A 119 -8.31 -5.44 6.60
C ASP A 119 -7.28 -6.25 7.41
N GLN A 120 -5.99 -6.06 7.18
CA GLN A 120 -4.92 -6.72 7.93
C GLN A 120 -4.36 -5.81 9.01
N LYS A 121 -4.43 -6.26 10.27
CA LYS A 121 -3.85 -5.53 11.42
C LYS A 121 -2.33 -5.53 11.43
N LYS A 122 -1.73 -6.63 10.97
CA LYS A 122 -0.29 -6.85 11.02
C LYS A 122 0.14 -7.58 9.76
N ASN A 123 0.97 -6.92 8.97
CA ASN A 123 1.57 -7.49 7.77
C ASN A 123 3.10 -7.35 7.85
N ARG A 124 3.83 -8.45 7.61
CA ARG A 124 5.29 -8.48 7.69
C ARG A 124 5.96 -7.54 6.68
N LEU A 125 5.30 -7.31 5.54
CA LEU A 125 5.72 -6.42 4.45
C LEU A 125 5.55 -4.93 4.77
N LEU A 126 4.93 -4.58 5.90
CA LEU A 126 4.68 -3.21 6.33
C LEU A 126 5.40 -2.89 7.64
N TRP A 127 5.79 -1.64 7.82
CA TRP A 127 6.34 -1.12 9.08
C TRP A 127 5.24 -0.84 10.09
N GLY A 128 5.48 -1.20 11.35
CA GLY A 128 4.52 -1.03 12.43
C GLY A 128 3.40 -2.08 12.42
N LYS A 129 2.29 -1.72 13.08
CA LYS A 129 1.05 -2.51 13.18
C LYS A 129 -0.13 -1.56 13.27
N GLY A 130 -1.31 -2.02 12.86
CA GLY A 130 -2.56 -1.30 13.02
C GLY A 130 -2.81 -0.97 14.50
N ARG A 131 -3.14 0.29 14.77
CA ARG A 131 -3.53 0.77 16.10
C ARG A 131 -4.88 0.14 16.48
N ASN A 132 -5.07 -0.19 17.75
CA ASN A 132 -6.39 -0.57 18.24
C ASN A 132 -7.27 0.69 18.30
N GLY A 133 -8.55 0.58 17.92
CA GLY A 133 -9.55 1.53 18.39
C GLY A 133 -9.55 1.50 19.92
N GLN A 134 -9.60 2.66 20.55
CA GLN A 134 -9.90 2.73 21.99
C GLN A 134 -11.30 2.21 22.25
#